data_AF-A0A950EWJ8-F1
#
_entry.id   AF-A0A950EWJ8-F1
#
_cell.length_a   1.000
_cell.length_b   1.000
_cell.length_c   1.000
_cell.angle_alpha   90.00
_cell.angle_beta   90.00
_cell.angle_gamma   90.00
#
_symmetry.space_group_name_H-M   'P 1'
#
loop_
_entity.id
_entity.type
_entity.pdbx_description
1 polymer ?
#
loop_
_entity_poly.entity_id
_entity_poly.type
_entity_poly.pdbx_seq_one_letter_code
_entity_poly.pdbx_strand_id
1 'polypeptide(L)'
;MGVAGKHFPSHAPESGAQDTPAPQPGASDERVRRESWFGHLLGRPEFAAISGTVLVFAVFAISAGGSGMFELDGVMNWSQVAAYLGILSVGACLLMIAGEFDLSIGSMIGFAGMMVAIPTMYFHWPIALSILFAFVGCVALGALNGYLVMRTRLPSFIVTLAFLFILRGLTLALSIMFADRTIVSGVGDVAKADFVTNLLFHGTAFKGLFVALAHIGIGKMLDNGQPLVPGVPKVILWWLALVAVGAFVLARTRYGNWILAVG
;
A
#
# COMPACT_ATOMS: atom_id res chain seq x y z
N MET A 1 -60.23 54.71 -46.55
CA MET A 1 -60.25 53.27 -46.20
C MET A 1 -58.80 52.81 -46.16
N GLY A 2 -58.36 52.22 -45.05
CA GLY A 2 -56.96 52.30 -44.60
C GLY A 2 -55.98 51.21 -45.04
N VAL A 3 -54.80 51.39 -44.46
CA VAL A 3 -53.75 50.42 -44.06
C VAL A 3 -52.69 50.01 -45.09
N ALA A 4 -51.58 50.74 -45.01
CA ALA A 4 -50.17 50.29 -44.85
C ALA A 4 -49.74 48.89 -45.35
N GLY A 5 -48.79 48.91 -46.30
CA GLY A 5 -47.86 47.81 -46.60
C GLY A 5 -46.43 48.36 -46.75
N LYS A 6 -45.51 47.82 -45.96
CA LYS A 6 -44.10 48.25 -45.78
C LYS A 6 -43.30 48.14 -47.09
N HIS A 7 -42.48 49.15 -47.40
CA HIS A 7 -41.47 49.09 -48.46
C HIS A 7 -40.06 49.16 -47.84
N PHE A 8 -39.25 48.16 -48.13
CA PHE A 8 -37.88 47.98 -47.63
C PHE A 8 -36.90 48.87 -48.42
N PRO A 9 -35.99 49.60 -47.77
CA PRO A 9 -34.92 50.29 -48.48
C PRO A 9 -33.84 49.31 -48.97
N SER A 10 -33.43 49.48 -50.22
CA SER A 10 -32.38 48.74 -50.91
C SER A 10 -31.00 49.13 -50.38
N HIS A 11 -30.27 48.18 -49.77
CA HIS A 11 -28.85 48.35 -49.48
C HIS A 11 -28.04 48.08 -50.76
N ALA A 12 -27.38 49.11 -51.28
CA ALA A 12 -26.35 48.99 -52.30
C ALA A 12 -25.10 48.31 -51.71
N PRO A 13 -24.33 47.52 -52.49
CA PRO A 13 -23.15 46.85 -51.98
C PRO A 13 -22.00 47.86 -51.84
N GLU A 14 -21.59 48.14 -50.60
CA GLU A 14 -20.35 48.87 -50.30
C GLU A 14 -19.15 48.01 -50.72
N SER A 15 -18.40 48.48 -51.72
CA SER A 15 -17.10 47.93 -52.11
C SER A 15 -16.03 48.35 -51.10
N GLY A 16 -16.02 47.71 -49.92
CA GLY A 16 -14.93 47.80 -48.97
C GLY A 16 -13.92 46.68 -49.24
N ALA A 17 -12.84 46.97 -49.97
CA ALA A 17 -11.69 46.09 -50.04
C ALA A 17 -11.10 45.95 -48.62
N GLN A 18 -11.41 44.84 -47.96
CA GLN A 18 -10.78 44.46 -46.70
C GLN A 18 -9.36 43.99 -47.01
N ASP A 19 -8.37 44.86 -46.75
CA ASP A 19 -6.96 44.49 -46.66
C ASP A 19 -6.83 43.35 -45.63
N THR A 20 -6.71 42.12 -46.14
CA THR A 20 -6.43 40.96 -45.31
C THR A 20 -4.91 40.94 -45.11
N PRO A 21 -4.37 41.10 -43.88
CA PRO A 21 -2.93 41.07 -43.68
C PRO A 21 -2.39 39.71 -44.10
N ALA A 22 -1.34 39.70 -44.94
CA ALA A 22 -0.69 38.47 -45.35
C ALA A 22 -0.20 37.65 -44.13
N PRO A 23 -0.28 36.30 -44.15
CA PRO A 23 0.17 35.48 -43.04
C PRO A 23 1.66 35.71 -42.78
N GLN A 24 2.02 36.18 -41.58
CA GLN A 24 3.42 36.34 -41.19
C GLN A 24 4.08 34.95 -41.08
N PRO A 25 5.11 34.64 -41.89
CA PRO A 25 5.83 33.37 -41.78
C PRO A 25 6.83 33.49 -40.64
N GLY A 26 6.49 32.96 -39.46
CA GLY A 26 7.42 32.95 -38.32
C GLY A 26 6.82 32.84 -36.93
N ALA A 27 5.50 32.78 -36.77
CA ALA A 27 4.90 32.46 -35.48
C ALA A 27 5.15 30.98 -35.17
N SER A 28 6.28 30.68 -34.53
CA SER A 28 6.52 29.37 -33.92
C SER A 28 5.34 29.07 -33.00
N ASP A 29 4.63 27.99 -33.30
CA ASP A 29 3.41 27.56 -32.63
C ASP A 29 3.63 27.47 -31.11
N GLU A 30 3.12 28.45 -30.36
CA GLU A 30 3.26 28.58 -28.90
C GLU A 30 2.65 27.37 -28.15
N ARG A 31 1.90 26.55 -28.89
CA ARG A 31 1.31 25.28 -28.46
C ARG A 31 2.33 24.16 -28.26
N VAL A 32 3.54 24.28 -28.82
CA VAL A 32 4.63 23.30 -28.59
C VAL A 32 5.60 23.86 -27.57
N ARG A 33 5.14 24.00 -26.32
CA ARG A 33 6.02 24.24 -25.18
C ARG A 33 6.93 23.02 -25.04
N ARG A 34 8.20 23.14 -25.46
CA ARG A 34 9.23 22.14 -25.15
C ARG A 34 9.44 22.14 -23.64
N GLU A 35 8.70 21.30 -22.93
CA GLU A 35 9.00 21.04 -21.52
C GLU A 35 10.44 20.51 -21.43
N SER A 36 11.22 21.10 -20.53
CA SER A 36 12.59 20.61 -20.32
C SER A 36 12.52 19.18 -19.80
N TRP A 37 13.47 18.34 -20.19
CA TRP A 37 13.57 16.96 -19.71
C TRP A 37 13.57 16.87 -18.16
N PHE A 38 14.11 17.89 -17.50
CA PHE A 38 14.05 18.06 -16.04
C PHE A 38 12.65 18.39 -15.52
N GLY A 39 11.89 19.24 -16.23
CA GLY A 39 10.49 19.54 -15.89
C GLY A 39 9.59 18.31 -15.99
N HIS A 40 9.79 17.48 -17.03
CA HIS A 40 9.06 16.23 -17.19
C HIS A 40 9.45 15.17 -16.14
N LEU A 41 10.70 15.14 -15.68
CA LEU A 41 11.13 14.27 -14.57
C LEU A 41 10.56 14.72 -13.23
N LEU A 42 10.57 16.02 -12.94
CA LEU A 42 10.05 16.60 -11.70
C LEU A 42 8.53 16.51 -11.59
N GLY A 43 7.81 16.44 -12.71
CA GLY A 43 6.35 16.31 -12.74
C GLY A 43 5.82 14.91 -12.43
N ARG A 44 6.67 13.89 -12.34
CA ARG A 44 6.27 12.50 -12.11
C ARG A 44 6.09 12.21 -10.61
N PRO A 45 4.94 11.67 -10.16
CA PRO A 45 4.75 11.26 -8.76
C PRO A 45 5.83 10.29 -8.25
N GLU A 46 6.40 9.48 -9.13
CA GLU A 46 7.50 8.56 -8.85
C GLU A 46 8.76 9.32 -8.39
N PHE A 47 9.02 10.50 -8.94
CA PHE A 47 10.15 11.34 -8.55
C PHE A 47 10.00 11.85 -7.12
N ALA A 48 8.79 12.22 -6.69
CA ALA A 48 8.54 12.64 -5.31
C ALA A 48 8.85 11.52 -4.30
N ALA A 49 8.44 10.28 -4.60
CA ALA A 49 8.75 9.13 -3.75
C ALA A 49 10.26 8.81 -3.70
N ILE A 50 10.92 8.81 -4.86
CA ILE A 50 12.37 8.53 -4.96
C ILE A 50 13.18 9.63 -4.26
N SER A 51 12.88 10.90 -4.54
CA SER A 51 13.57 12.04 -3.92
C SER A 51 13.36 12.08 -2.40
N GLY A 52 12.15 11.81 -1.91
CA GLY A 52 11.87 11.66 -0.48
C GLY A 52 12.69 10.54 0.15
N THR A 53 12.78 9.38 -0.50
CA THR A 53 13.59 8.25 -0.03
C THR A 53 15.07 8.63 0.05
N VAL A 54 15.62 9.22 -1.03
CA VAL A 54 17.02 9.67 -1.06
C VAL A 54 17.30 10.70 0.04
N LEU A 55 16.40 11.67 0.23
CA LEU A 55 16.53 12.69 1.26
C LEU A 55 16.57 12.07 2.67
N VAL A 56 15.62 11.16 2.97
CA VAL A 56 15.58 10.47 4.27
C VAL A 56 16.88 9.68 4.49
N PHE A 57 17.33 8.91 3.51
CA PHE A 57 18.58 8.15 3.62
C PHE A 57 19.80 9.05 3.80
N ALA A 58 19.87 10.18 3.10
CA ALA A 58 20.96 11.15 3.25
C ALA A 58 20.99 11.76 4.66
N VAL A 59 19.82 12.18 5.17
CA VAL A 59 19.69 12.75 6.52
C VAL A 59 20.13 11.74 7.58
N PHE A 60 19.71 10.48 7.47
CA PHE A 60 20.10 9.44 8.43
C PHE A 60 21.54 8.96 8.25
N ALA A 61 22.10 8.98 7.03
CA ALA A 61 23.50 8.69 6.80
C ALA A 61 24.41 9.70 7.55
N ILE A 62 24.04 10.98 7.52
CA ILE A 62 24.78 12.04 8.19
C ILE A 62 24.54 12.02 9.70
N SER A 63 23.29 11.91 10.14
CA SER A 63 22.93 12.03 11.57
C SER A 63 23.13 10.75 12.38
N ALA A 64 22.99 9.58 11.75
CA ALA A 64 22.95 8.28 12.41
C ALA A 64 23.92 7.25 11.81
N GLY A 65 24.88 7.67 10.98
CA GLY A 65 25.85 6.76 10.34
C GLY A 65 26.63 5.87 11.32
N GLY A 66 26.94 6.36 12.52
CA GLY A 66 27.63 5.59 13.57
C GLY A 66 26.72 4.75 14.48
N SER A 67 25.40 4.78 14.30
CA SER A 67 24.44 4.11 15.20
C SER A 67 24.26 2.61 14.93
N GLY A 68 24.87 2.09 13.85
CA GLY A 68 24.61 0.73 13.35
C GLY A 68 23.39 0.61 12.43
N MET A 69 22.70 1.71 12.10
CA MET A 69 21.56 1.71 11.18
C MET A 69 21.88 1.14 9.79
N PHE A 70 23.08 1.42 9.27
CA PHE A 70 23.56 0.94 7.96
C PHE A 70 24.38 -0.34 8.05
N GLU A 71 24.61 -0.85 9.27
CA GLU A 71 25.15 -2.18 9.48
C GLU A 71 24.07 -3.23 9.17
N LEU A 72 24.50 -4.46 8.91
CA LEU A 72 23.58 -5.53 8.50
C LEU A 72 22.41 -5.70 9.48
N ASP A 73 22.65 -5.68 10.79
CA ASP A 73 21.59 -5.82 11.80
C ASP A 73 20.58 -4.67 11.76
N GLY A 74 21.07 -3.42 11.63
CA GLY A 74 20.22 -2.25 11.43
C GLY A 74 19.36 -2.38 10.18
N VAL A 75 19.97 -2.73 9.05
CA VAL A 75 19.30 -2.97 7.77
C VAL A 75 18.19 -4.01 7.91
N MET A 76 18.46 -5.12 8.58
CA MET A 76 17.47 -6.18 8.76
C MET A 76 16.32 -5.74 9.67
N ASN A 77 16.60 -4.99 10.73
CA ASN A 77 15.59 -4.52 11.66
C ASN A 77 14.61 -3.52 11.01
N TRP A 78 15.10 -2.46 10.36
CA TRP A 78 14.19 -1.52 9.70
C TRP A 78 13.55 -2.12 8.43
N SER A 79 14.21 -3.04 7.72
CA SER A 79 13.60 -3.77 6.60
C SER A 79 12.47 -4.68 7.06
N GLN A 80 12.56 -5.26 8.26
CA GLN A 80 11.48 -6.05 8.84
C GLN A 80 10.23 -5.20 9.09
N VAL A 81 10.40 -3.98 9.63
CA VAL A 81 9.29 -3.03 9.81
C VAL A 81 8.73 -2.59 8.45
N ALA A 82 9.60 -2.28 7.49
CA ALA A 82 9.22 -1.93 6.14
C ALA A 82 8.42 -3.06 5.45
N ALA A 83 8.77 -4.32 5.70
CA ALA A 83 8.05 -5.47 5.15
C ALA A 83 6.62 -5.58 5.68
N TYR A 84 6.37 -5.32 6.97
CA TYR A 84 4.99 -5.29 7.49
C TYR A 84 4.15 -4.24 6.80
N LEU A 85 4.68 -3.02 6.63
CA LEU A 85 3.99 -1.95 5.91
C LEU A 85 3.82 -2.30 4.43
N GLY A 86 4.86 -2.86 3.81
CA GLY A 86 4.88 -3.22 2.40
C GLY A 86 3.85 -4.31 2.05
N ILE A 87 3.63 -5.29 2.91
CA ILE A 87 2.56 -6.30 2.73
C ILE A 87 1.19 -5.61 2.68
N LEU A 88 0.93 -4.67 3.59
CA LEU A 88 -0.32 -3.91 3.61
C LEU A 88 -0.44 -3.01 2.38
N SER A 89 0.66 -2.39 1.96
CA SER A 89 0.71 -1.53 0.78
C SER A 89 0.38 -2.28 -0.51
N VAL A 90 0.70 -3.58 -0.63
CA VAL A 90 0.28 -4.38 -1.80
C VAL A 90 -1.25 -4.43 -1.90
N GLY A 91 -1.93 -4.71 -0.79
CA GLY A 91 -3.40 -4.73 -0.76
C GLY A 91 -4.00 -3.35 -1.01
N ALA A 92 -3.48 -2.31 -0.34
CA ALA A 92 -3.95 -0.94 -0.52
C ALA A 92 -3.73 -0.43 -1.97
N CYS A 93 -2.59 -0.76 -2.58
CA CYS A 93 -2.28 -0.43 -3.97
C CYS A 93 -3.28 -1.06 -4.93
N LEU A 94 -3.63 -2.33 -4.75
CA LEU A 94 -4.65 -3.00 -5.59
C LEU A 94 -6.01 -2.30 -5.52
N LEU A 95 -6.41 -1.80 -4.35
CA LEU A 95 -7.65 -1.02 -4.21
C LEU A 95 -7.54 0.35 -4.88
N MET A 96 -6.42 1.05 -4.69
CA MET A 96 -6.18 2.36 -5.31
C MET A 96 -6.15 2.27 -6.84
N ILE A 97 -5.59 1.20 -7.40
CA ILE A 97 -5.63 0.93 -8.84
C ILE A 97 -7.07 0.73 -9.32
N ALA A 98 -7.93 0.09 -8.52
CA ALA A 98 -9.34 -0.09 -8.82
C ALA A 98 -10.20 1.18 -8.58
N GLY A 99 -9.59 2.31 -8.21
CA GLY A 99 -10.29 3.57 -7.91
C GLY A 99 -10.93 3.63 -6.53
N GLU A 100 -10.63 2.69 -5.63
CA GLU A 100 -11.23 2.59 -4.30
C GLU A 100 -10.23 2.91 -3.17
N PHE A 101 -10.75 3.27 -2.00
CA PHE A 101 -9.94 3.60 -0.84
C PHE A 101 -10.44 2.91 0.43
N ASP A 102 -9.51 2.30 1.19
CA ASP A 102 -9.83 1.60 2.44
C ASP A 102 -9.07 2.17 3.64
N LEU A 103 -9.78 2.94 4.47
CA LEU A 103 -9.25 3.42 5.75
C LEU A 103 -9.29 2.34 6.85
N SER A 104 -10.18 1.36 6.72
CA SER A 104 -10.44 0.38 7.77
C SER A 104 -9.28 -0.60 7.97
N ILE A 105 -8.34 -0.68 7.01
CA ILE A 105 -7.20 -1.60 7.05
C ILE A 105 -6.43 -1.53 8.38
N GLY A 106 -6.24 -0.33 8.95
CA GLY A 106 -5.59 -0.15 10.25
C GLY A 106 -6.36 -0.80 11.40
N SER A 107 -7.67 -0.59 11.46
CA SER A 107 -8.55 -1.23 12.46
C SER A 107 -8.70 -2.73 12.24
N MET A 108 -8.61 -3.18 10.98
CA MET A 108 -8.70 -4.58 10.61
C MET A 108 -7.49 -5.38 11.11
N ILE A 109 -6.29 -4.79 11.12
CA ILE A 109 -5.09 -5.42 11.71
C ILE A 109 -5.30 -5.70 13.20
N GLY A 110 -5.78 -4.71 13.95
CA GLY A 110 -6.08 -4.87 15.37
C GLY A 110 -7.16 -5.91 15.63
N PHE A 111 -8.24 -5.85 14.86
CA PHE A 111 -9.35 -6.81 14.96
C PHE A 111 -8.91 -8.24 14.61
N ALA A 112 -8.15 -8.43 13.53
CA ALA A 112 -7.57 -9.72 13.14
C ALA A 112 -6.65 -10.29 14.24
N GLY A 113 -5.84 -9.42 14.85
CA GLY A 113 -5.02 -9.78 16.01
C GLY A 113 -5.86 -10.32 17.16
N MET A 114 -7.00 -9.68 17.47
CA MET A 114 -7.94 -10.17 18.50
C MET A 114 -8.65 -11.46 18.10
N MET A 115 -8.99 -11.64 16.82
CA MET A 115 -9.55 -12.90 16.30
C MET A 115 -8.58 -14.08 16.42
N VAL A 116 -7.27 -13.83 16.42
CA VAL A 116 -6.26 -14.86 16.74
C VAL A 116 -6.10 -14.99 18.25
N ALA A 117 -5.97 -13.87 18.96
CA ALA A 117 -5.57 -13.83 20.36
C ALA A 117 -6.62 -14.43 21.30
N ILE A 118 -7.91 -14.10 21.14
CA ILE A 118 -8.96 -14.59 22.05
C ILE A 118 -9.09 -16.12 21.96
N PRO A 119 -9.31 -16.73 20.77
CA PRO A 119 -9.47 -18.17 20.69
C PRO A 119 -8.21 -18.92 21.13
N THR A 120 -7.02 -18.41 20.81
CA THR A 120 -5.75 -19.04 21.21
C THR A 120 -5.55 -19.00 22.73
N MET A 121 -5.74 -17.84 23.35
CA MET A 121 -5.36 -17.64 24.76
C MET A 121 -6.46 -18.04 25.75
N TYR A 122 -7.73 -17.89 25.38
CA TYR A 122 -8.87 -18.09 26.28
C TYR A 122 -9.68 -19.34 25.96
N PHE A 123 -9.83 -19.70 24.69
CA PHE A 123 -10.52 -20.93 24.28
C PHE A 123 -9.55 -22.09 24.03
N HIS A 124 -8.24 -21.85 24.18
CA HIS A 124 -7.16 -22.82 23.98
C HIS A 124 -7.19 -23.50 22.61
N TRP A 125 -7.64 -22.77 21.58
CA TRP A 125 -7.59 -23.29 20.22
C TRP A 125 -6.14 -23.41 19.74
N PRO A 126 -5.84 -24.40 18.88
CA PRO A 126 -4.56 -24.42 18.17
C PRO A 126 -4.38 -23.12 17.39
N ILE A 127 -3.22 -22.47 17.54
CA ILE A 127 -2.98 -21.14 16.93
C ILE A 127 -3.16 -21.16 15.41
N ALA A 128 -2.79 -22.26 14.74
CA ALA A 128 -3.01 -22.42 13.31
C ALA A 128 -4.50 -22.34 12.93
N LEU A 129 -5.39 -22.90 13.75
CA LEU A 129 -6.84 -22.81 13.56
C LEU A 129 -7.33 -21.38 13.80
N SER A 130 -6.80 -20.70 14.83
CA SER A 130 -7.13 -19.29 15.11
C SER A 130 -6.67 -18.35 13.99
N ILE A 131 -5.51 -18.59 13.39
CA ILE A 131 -5.03 -17.87 12.19
C ILE A 131 -5.98 -18.10 11.01
N LEU A 132 -6.39 -19.35 10.76
CA LEU A 132 -7.33 -19.65 9.67
C LEU A 132 -8.69 -18.98 9.91
N PHE A 133 -9.19 -19.01 11.15
CA PHE A 133 -10.42 -18.32 11.54
C PHE A 133 -10.32 -16.81 11.30
N ALA A 134 -9.23 -16.17 11.75
CA ALA A 134 -8.99 -14.75 11.51
C ALA A 134 -8.89 -14.43 10.01
N PHE A 135 -8.20 -15.26 9.23
CA PHE A 135 -8.05 -15.08 7.79
C PHE A 135 -9.41 -15.12 7.08
N VAL A 136 -10.23 -16.15 7.34
CA VAL A 136 -11.58 -16.27 6.77
C VAL A 136 -12.46 -15.09 7.19
N GLY A 137 -12.36 -14.66 8.46
CA GLY A 137 -13.06 -13.49 8.97
C GLY A 137 -12.69 -12.19 8.24
N CYS A 138 -11.41 -11.93 8.05
CA CYS A 138 -10.91 -10.76 7.32
C CYS A 138 -11.36 -10.79 5.85
N VAL A 139 -11.30 -11.94 5.19
CA VAL A 139 -11.80 -12.10 3.81
C VAL A 139 -13.30 -11.81 3.74
N ALA A 140 -14.08 -12.32 4.69
CA ALA A 140 -15.52 -12.07 4.76
C ALA A 140 -15.84 -10.59 5.00
N LEU A 141 -15.10 -9.91 5.88
CA LEU A 141 -15.27 -8.48 6.13
C LEU A 141 -14.85 -7.62 4.93
N GLY A 142 -13.76 -7.96 4.27
CA GLY A 142 -13.34 -7.30 3.02
C GLY A 142 -14.38 -7.48 1.91
N ALA A 143 -14.92 -8.68 1.76
CA ALA A 143 -16.00 -8.96 0.82
C ALA A 143 -17.28 -8.19 1.18
N LEU A 144 -17.61 -8.07 2.47
CA LEU A 144 -18.74 -7.26 2.94
C LEU A 144 -18.55 -5.78 2.62
N ASN A 145 -17.36 -5.22 2.84
CA ASN A 145 -17.05 -3.84 2.46
C ASN A 145 -17.25 -3.61 0.97
N GLY A 146 -16.65 -4.46 0.13
CA GLY A 146 -16.83 -4.38 -1.33
C GLY A 146 -18.28 -4.54 -1.76
N TYR A 147 -19.00 -5.49 -1.16
CA TYR A 147 -20.42 -5.70 -1.44
C TYR A 147 -21.28 -4.48 -1.09
N LEU A 148 -21.01 -3.84 0.05
CA LEU A 148 -21.72 -2.64 0.48
C LEU A 148 -21.47 -1.49 -0.47
N VAL A 149 -20.22 -1.26 -0.90
CA VAL A 149 -19.90 -0.22 -1.88
C VAL A 149 -20.68 -0.46 -3.19
N MET A 150 -20.64 -1.69 -3.71
CA MET A 150 -21.33 -2.05 -4.97
C MET A 150 -22.85 -1.91 -4.87
N ARG A 151 -23.45 -2.32 -3.74
CA ARG A 151 -24.91 -2.31 -3.56
C ARG A 151 -25.46 -0.94 -3.21
N THR A 152 -24.78 -0.21 -2.33
CA THR A 152 -25.27 1.08 -1.81
C THR A 152 -24.87 2.27 -2.69
N ARG A 153 -23.86 2.11 -3.54
CA ARG A 153 -23.26 3.18 -4.36
C ARG A 153 -22.74 4.36 -3.51
N LEU A 154 -22.49 4.12 -2.23
CA LEU A 154 -21.80 5.06 -1.37
C LEU A 154 -20.30 5.06 -1.73
N PRO A 155 -19.61 6.20 -1.64
CA PRO A 155 -18.15 6.23 -1.78
C PRO A 155 -17.48 5.25 -0.81
N SER A 156 -16.48 4.49 -1.27
CA SER A 156 -15.74 3.53 -0.44
C SER A 156 -15.12 4.14 0.80
N PHE A 157 -14.69 5.40 0.71
CA PHE A 157 -14.21 6.16 1.85
C PHE A 157 -15.22 6.16 3.02
N ILE A 158 -16.51 6.37 2.75
CA ILE A 158 -17.55 6.45 3.80
C ILE A 158 -17.79 5.07 4.41
N VAL A 159 -17.91 4.03 3.56
CA VAL A 159 -18.13 2.65 4.02
C VAL A 159 -16.95 2.19 4.87
N THR A 160 -15.73 2.41 4.42
CA THR A 160 -14.52 1.96 5.12
C THR A 160 -14.24 2.80 6.37
N LEU A 161 -14.59 4.08 6.40
CA LEU A 161 -14.56 4.89 7.63
C LEU A 161 -15.58 4.39 8.67
N ALA A 162 -16.78 4.00 8.25
CA ALA A 162 -17.74 3.39 9.17
C ALA A 162 -17.21 2.07 9.74
N PHE A 163 -16.66 1.20 8.89
CA PHE A 163 -16.03 -0.03 9.32
C PHE A 163 -14.80 0.19 10.21
N LEU A 164 -14.04 1.26 10.00
CA LEU A 164 -12.95 1.64 10.88
C LEU A 164 -13.44 1.78 12.32
N PHE A 165 -14.55 2.49 12.53
CA PHE A 165 -15.12 2.67 13.87
C PHE A 165 -15.77 1.40 14.41
N ILE A 166 -16.50 0.65 13.57
CA ILE A 166 -17.13 -0.61 13.97
C ILE A 166 -16.07 -1.62 14.43
N LEU A 167 -15.05 -1.87 13.61
CA LEU A 167 -13.98 -2.83 13.92
C LEU A 167 -13.16 -2.38 15.12
N ARG A 168 -12.90 -1.09 15.27
CA ARG A 168 -12.21 -0.55 16.45
C ARG A 168 -13.04 -0.73 17.72
N GLY A 169 -14.34 -0.47 17.65
CA GLY A 169 -15.28 -0.71 18.75
C GLY A 169 -15.37 -2.19 19.11
N LEU A 170 -15.50 -3.07 18.12
CA LEU A 170 -15.53 -4.52 18.33
C LEU A 170 -14.22 -5.06 18.91
N THR A 171 -13.07 -4.56 18.45
CA THR A 171 -11.75 -4.94 19.00
C THR A 171 -11.71 -4.67 20.50
N LEU A 172 -12.15 -3.49 20.94
CA LEU A 172 -12.18 -3.09 22.35
C LEU A 172 -13.26 -3.85 23.14
N ALA A 173 -14.46 -4.00 22.58
CA ALA A 173 -15.56 -4.69 23.23
C ALA A 173 -15.23 -6.18 23.47
N LEU A 174 -14.69 -6.86 22.46
CA LEU A 174 -14.28 -8.27 22.58
C LEU A 174 -13.10 -8.44 23.52
N SER A 175 -12.12 -7.53 23.51
CA SER A 175 -11.01 -7.59 24.46
C SER A 175 -11.50 -7.46 25.89
N ILE A 176 -12.39 -6.52 26.18
CA ILE A 176 -12.93 -6.34 27.54
C ILE A 176 -13.80 -7.54 27.92
N MET A 177 -14.70 -7.99 27.05
CA MET A 177 -15.66 -9.04 27.35
C MET A 177 -15.03 -10.41 27.60
N PHE A 178 -13.94 -10.75 26.91
CA PHE A 178 -13.29 -12.06 27.05
C PHE A 178 -11.99 -12.02 27.85
N ALA A 179 -11.28 -10.89 27.85
CA ALA A 179 -9.96 -10.79 28.46
C ALA A 179 -9.92 -9.93 29.74
N ASP A 180 -10.99 -9.19 30.05
CA ASP A 180 -11.06 -8.17 31.10
C ASP A 180 -9.95 -7.10 30.99
N ARG A 181 -9.37 -6.95 29.79
CA ARG A 181 -8.28 -6.02 29.50
C ARG A 181 -8.24 -5.65 28.03
N THR A 182 -7.59 -4.53 27.72
CA THR A 182 -7.48 -4.01 26.36
C THR A 182 -6.29 -4.57 25.57
N ILE A 183 -5.43 -5.36 26.22
CA ILE A 183 -4.21 -5.92 25.63
C ILE A 183 -4.14 -7.42 25.92
N VAL A 184 -4.08 -8.23 24.86
CA VAL A 184 -3.86 -9.68 24.97
C VAL A 184 -2.42 -10.00 24.56
N SER A 185 -1.59 -10.33 25.55
CA SER A 185 -0.19 -10.74 25.37
C SER A 185 -0.05 -12.27 25.38
N GLY A 186 1.09 -12.79 24.93
CA GLY A 186 1.44 -14.22 24.99
C GLY A 186 1.21 -15.01 23.69
N VAL A 187 0.48 -14.44 22.72
CA VAL A 187 0.26 -15.08 21.40
C VAL A 187 1.58 -15.38 20.68
N GLY A 188 2.58 -14.50 20.82
CA GLY A 188 3.90 -14.67 20.21
C GLY A 188 4.67 -15.88 20.73
N ASP A 189 4.47 -16.28 21.99
CA ASP A 189 5.16 -17.43 22.57
C ASP A 189 4.49 -18.74 22.15
N VAL A 190 3.15 -18.75 22.08
CA VAL A 190 2.39 -19.87 21.50
C VAL A 190 2.73 -20.04 20.01
N ALA A 191 2.86 -18.94 19.26
CA ALA A 191 3.24 -18.94 17.85
C ALA A 191 4.64 -19.53 17.59
N LYS A 192 5.58 -19.36 18.51
CA LYS A 192 6.92 -19.95 18.41
C LYS A 192 6.92 -21.46 18.63
N ALA A 193 6.04 -21.96 19.49
CA ALA A 193 5.94 -23.36 19.84
C ALA A 193 5.26 -24.19 18.74
N ASP A 194 4.32 -23.59 18.01
CA ASP A 194 3.58 -24.26 16.93
C ASP A 194 4.44 -24.48 15.68
N PHE A 195 4.41 -25.70 15.13
CA PHE A 195 5.23 -26.07 13.98
C PHE A 195 4.91 -25.25 12.73
N VAL A 196 3.62 -25.09 12.41
CA VAL A 196 3.17 -24.38 11.19
C VAL A 196 3.55 -22.91 11.28
N THR A 197 3.27 -22.30 12.42
CA THR A 197 3.51 -20.87 12.65
C THR A 197 5.00 -20.57 12.71
N ASN A 198 5.78 -21.43 13.37
CA ASN A 198 7.23 -21.31 13.39
C ASN A 198 7.84 -21.53 12.00
N LEU A 199 7.33 -22.47 11.20
CA LEU A 199 7.83 -22.70 9.85
C LEU A 199 7.52 -21.53 8.90
N LEU A 200 6.30 -21.02 8.89
CA LEU A 200 5.83 -20.06 7.88
C LEU A 200 6.01 -18.59 8.27
N PHE A 201 5.76 -18.24 9.53
CA PHE A 201 5.59 -16.85 9.95
C PHE A 201 6.66 -16.38 10.93
N HIS A 202 7.16 -17.26 11.80
CA HIS A 202 8.13 -16.87 12.84
C HIS A 202 9.58 -17.15 12.46
N GLY A 203 10.50 -16.30 12.93
CA GLY A 203 11.94 -16.48 12.83
C GLY A 203 12.54 -16.05 11.48
N THR A 204 13.77 -16.50 11.24
CA THR A 204 14.57 -16.17 10.07
C THR A 204 14.72 -17.35 9.11
N ALA A 205 14.74 -17.05 7.82
CA ALA A 205 15.11 -17.93 6.75
C ALA A 205 16.64 -17.88 6.50
N PHE A 206 17.15 -18.90 5.80
CA PHE A 206 18.56 -19.01 5.41
C PHE A 206 19.57 -19.02 6.57
N LYS A 207 19.16 -19.47 7.77
CA LYS A 207 20.04 -19.55 8.95
C LYS A 207 21.38 -20.24 8.66
N GLY A 208 21.35 -21.39 8.00
CA GLY A 208 22.56 -22.14 7.66
C GLY A 208 23.53 -21.38 6.76
N LEU A 209 23.01 -20.58 5.81
CA LEU A 209 23.82 -19.73 4.95
C LEU A 209 24.50 -18.61 5.75
N PHE A 210 23.76 -17.94 6.64
CA PHE A 210 24.30 -16.85 7.46
C PHE A 210 25.33 -17.34 8.48
N VAL A 211 25.13 -18.54 9.03
CA VAL A 211 26.13 -19.21 9.87
C VAL A 211 27.38 -19.54 9.05
N ALA A 212 27.24 -20.13 7.86
CA ALA A 212 28.38 -20.42 7.00
C ALA A 212 29.16 -19.17 6.59
N LEU A 213 28.47 -18.08 6.24
CA LEU A 213 29.08 -16.80 5.89
C LEU A 213 29.82 -16.17 7.06
N ALA A 214 29.24 -16.22 8.27
CA ALA A 214 29.90 -15.73 9.47
C ALA A 214 31.18 -16.53 9.78
N HIS A 215 31.15 -17.86 9.60
CA HIS A 215 32.35 -18.70 9.77
C HIS A 215 33.46 -18.38 8.75
N ILE A 216 33.10 -17.86 7.57
CA ILE A 216 34.03 -17.42 6.52
C ILE A 216 34.55 -15.99 6.78
N GLY A 217 34.10 -15.32 7.87
CA GLY A 217 34.49 -13.96 8.23
C GLY A 217 33.63 -12.86 7.59
N ILE A 218 32.56 -13.23 6.89
CA ILE A 218 31.59 -12.30 6.30
C ILE A 218 30.46 -12.09 7.31
N GLY A 219 30.67 -11.16 8.24
CA GLY A 219 29.72 -10.79 9.30
C GLY A 219 30.35 -10.82 10.70
N LYS A 220 29.67 -10.19 11.67
CA LYS A 220 30.09 -10.20 13.08
C LYS A 220 29.49 -11.43 13.76
N MET A 221 30.29 -12.18 14.51
CA MET A 221 29.79 -13.20 15.42
C MET A 221 29.63 -12.62 16.83
N LEU A 222 28.63 -13.11 17.55
CA LEU A 222 28.52 -12.93 18.99
C LEU A 222 29.52 -13.85 19.71
N ASP A 223 29.84 -13.50 20.95
CA ASP A 223 30.70 -14.30 21.84
C ASP A 223 30.19 -15.73 22.07
N ASN A 224 28.92 -16.00 21.77
CA ASN A 224 28.28 -17.31 21.82
C ASN A 224 28.44 -18.15 20.54
N GLY A 225 29.22 -17.67 19.55
CA GLY A 225 29.48 -18.36 18.29
C GLY A 225 28.35 -18.29 17.26
N GLN A 226 27.28 -17.52 17.52
CA GLN A 226 26.21 -17.28 16.54
C GLN A 226 26.46 -16.01 15.74
N PRO A 227 25.99 -15.93 14.48
CA PRO A 227 26.05 -14.69 13.72
C PRO A 227 25.19 -13.60 14.37
N LEU A 228 25.65 -12.35 14.33
CA LEU A 228 24.90 -11.17 14.77
C LEU A 228 23.54 -11.07 14.09
N VAL A 229 23.49 -11.44 12.81
CA VAL A 229 22.26 -11.54 12.04
C VAL A 229 21.97 -13.01 11.78
N PRO A 230 20.95 -13.60 12.43
CA PRO A 230 20.68 -15.03 12.32
C PRO A 230 20.07 -15.44 10.97
N GLY A 231 19.71 -14.49 10.11
CA GLY A 231 19.19 -14.73 8.78
C GLY A 231 18.19 -13.68 8.33
N VAL A 232 17.42 -13.98 7.30
CA VAL A 232 16.41 -13.06 6.75
C VAL A 232 15.06 -13.25 7.43
N PRO A 233 14.49 -12.23 8.11
CA PRO A 233 13.13 -12.31 8.64
C PRO A 233 12.15 -12.81 7.58
N LYS A 234 11.37 -13.84 7.91
CA LYS A 234 10.45 -14.47 6.94
C LYS A 234 9.40 -13.50 6.40
N VAL A 235 9.03 -12.48 7.18
CA VAL A 235 8.12 -11.41 6.73
C VAL A 235 8.64 -10.68 5.50
N ILE A 236 9.96 -10.48 5.36
CA ILE A 236 10.57 -9.86 4.18
C ILE A 236 10.35 -10.75 2.95
N LEU A 237 10.48 -12.07 3.11
CA LEU A 237 10.22 -13.02 2.02
C LEU A 237 8.74 -13.03 1.62
N TRP A 238 7.82 -13.00 2.60
CA TRP A 238 6.39 -12.89 2.32
C TRP A 238 6.04 -11.59 1.62
N TRP A 239 6.64 -10.47 2.03
CA TRP A 239 6.46 -9.20 1.36
C TRP A 239 6.88 -9.28 -0.11
N LEU A 240 8.11 -9.74 -0.39
CA LEU A 240 8.61 -9.89 -1.75
C LEU A 240 7.76 -10.86 -2.58
N ALA A 241 7.33 -11.98 -1.97
CA ALA A 241 6.47 -12.96 -2.62
C ALA A 241 5.11 -12.36 -2.98
N LEU A 242 4.47 -11.63 -2.08
CA LEU A 242 3.18 -10.98 -2.33
C LEU A 242 3.31 -9.85 -3.36
N VAL A 243 4.40 -9.09 -3.34
CA VAL A 243 4.69 -8.10 -4.40
C VAL A 243 4.85 -8.79 -5.75
N ALA A 244 5.63 -9.88 -5.82
CA ALA A 244 5.83 -10.63 -7.06
C ALA A 244 4.52 -11.23 -7.59
N VAL A 245 3.71 -11.82 -6.71
CA VAL A 245 2.39 -12.35 -7.06
C VAL A 245 1.46 -11.24 -7.52
N GLY A 246 1.37 -10.12 -6.78
CA GLY A 246 0.53 -8.98 -7.16
C GLY A 246 0.93 -8.39 -8.50
N ALA A 247 2.23 -8.17 -8.72
CA ALA A 247 2.77 -7.69 -9.99
C ALA A 247 2.49 -8.67 -11.14
N PHE A 248 2.65 -9.98 -10.91
CA PHE A 248 2.33 -11.01 -11.90
C PHE A 248 0.83 -11.02 -12.23
N VAL A 249 -0.04 -10.96 -11.22
CA VAL A 249 -1.49 -10.93 -11.40
C VAL A 249 -1.89 -9.73 -12.25
N LEU A 250 -1.39 -8.53 -11.91
CA LEU A 250 -1.69 -7.31 -12.66
C LEU A 250 -1.15 -7.34 -14.10
N ALA A 251 0.09 -7.82 -14.31
CA ALA A 251 0.76 -7.73 -15.60
C ALA A 251 0.45 -8.90 -16.57
N ARG A 252 0.08 -10.07 -16.05
CA ARG A 252 0.04 -11.32 -16.84
C ARG A 252 -1.29 -12.07 -16.80
N THR A 253 -2.26 -11.65 -15.98
CA THR A 253 -3.53 -12.40 -15.83
C THR A 253 -4.74 -11.59 -16.29
N ARG A 254 -5.83 -12.30 -16.64
CA ARG A 254 -7.11 -11.69 -17.01
C ARG A 254 -7.72 -10.88 -15.85
N TYR A 255 -7.49 -11.31 -14.61
CA TYR A 255 -7.94 -10.59 -13.42
C TYR A 255 -7.26 -9.22 -13.30
N GLY A 256 -5.97 -9.14 -13.64
CA GLY A 256 -5.24 -7.87 -13.72
C GLY A 256 -5.91 -6.89 -14.69
N ASN A 257 -6.28 -7.35 -15.88
CA ASN A 257 -7.00 -6.53 -16.86
C ASN A 257 -8.36 -6.06 -16.33
N TRP A 258 -9.06 -6.87 -15.53
CA TRP A 258 -10.34 -6.47 -14.95
C TRP A 258 -10.16 -5.37 -13.89
N ILE A 259 -9.16 -5.52 -13.02
CA ILE A 259 -8.83 -4.53 -11.99
C ILE A 259 -8.46 -3.18 -12.66
N LEU A 260 -7.60 -3.23 -13.67
CA LEU A 260 -7.17 -2.05 -14.43
C LEU A 260 -8.27 -1.41 -15.29
N ALA A 261 -9.33 -2.15 -15.60
CA ALA A 261 -10.46 -1.61 -16.38
C ALA A 261 -11.54 -0.98 -15.50
N VAL A 262 -11.56 -1.28 -14.20
CA VAL A 262 -12.54 -0.75 -13.24
C VAL A 262 -12.10 0.62 -12.67
N GLY A 263 -10.80 0.82 -12.46
CA GLY A 263 -10.23 2.12 -12.07
C GLY A 263 -9.88 3.00 -13.26
#